data_AF-A0A923NV21-F1
#
_entry.id   AF-A0A923NV21-F1
#
_cell.length_a   1.000
_cell.length_b   1.000
_cell.length_c   1.000
_cell.angle_alpha   90.00
_cell.angle_beta   90.00
_cell.angle_gamma   90.00
#
_symmetry.space_group_name_H-M   'P 1'
#
loop_
_entity.id
_entity.type
_entity.pdbx_description
1 polymer ?
#
loop_
_entity_poly.entity_id
_entity_poly.type
_entity_poly.pdbx_seq_one_letter_code
_entity_poly.pdbx_strand_id
1 'polypeptide(L)'
;MYETIWYPKIELQLTGSTSDFFRDFLQYKKSTSIKVVGDNNTKEVYANFKNFVEESYANHKAFIDDIVKYVKLHTCIIQAEITDTISPDKIEDSQIKELLRNFFHDIKTEAFKPFILGLLYYHQNQTSTIIFSDDNFIAILQIIRTYLIRRRIARLTQGENKNIVLLCNRIHDLVQKKI
;
A
#
# COMPACT_ATOMS: atom_id res chain seq x y z
N MET A 1 -16.97 -14.64 12.74
CA MET A 1 -15.84 -14.36 11.81
C MET A 1 -16.21 -13.28 10.81
N TYR A 2 -17.30 -13.44 10.04
CA TYR A 2 -17.77 -12.40 9.13
C TYR A 2 -18.20 -11.12 9.87
N GLU A 3 -19.21 -11.23 10.73
CA GLU A 3 -19.77 -10.09 11.46
C GLU A 3 -18.81 -9.48 12.50
N THR A 4 -17.86 -10.27 12.99
CA THR A 4 -16.97 -9.87 14.08
C THR A 4 -15.62 -9.35 13.61
N ILE A 5 -15.17 -9.73 12.41
CA ILE A 5 -13.85 -9.36 11.89
C ILE A 5 -13.93 -8.88 10.45
N TRP A 6 -14.41 -9.72 9.53
CA TRP A 6 -14.37 -9.42 8.09
C TRP A 6 -15.09 -8.11 7.74
N TYR A 7 -16.37 -8.01 8.09
CA TYR A 7 -17.16 -6.83 7.81
C TYR A 7 -16.60 -5.58 8.53
N PRO A 8 -16.49 -5.56 9.88
CA PRO A 8 -16.10 -4.33 10.59
C PRO A 8 -14.64 -3.92 10.41
N LYS A 9 -13.70 -4.86 10.22
CA LYS A 9 -12.26 -4.57 10.14
C LYS A 9 -11.71 -4.54 8.72
N ILE A 10 -12.46 -4.99 7.72
CA ILE A 10 -12.00 -5.01 6.32
C ILE A 10 -12.97 -4.21 5.46
N GLU A 11 -14.18 -4.72 5.20
CA GLU A 11 -15.08 -4.12 4.22
C GLU A 11 -15.56 -2.71 4.61
N LEU A 12 -15.94 -2.54 5.89
CA LEU A 12 -16.40 -1.25 6.40
C LEU A 12 -15.28 -0.20 6.35
N GLN A 13 -14.04 -0.60 6.62
CA GLN A 13 -12.88 0.29 6.61
C GLN A 13 -12.51 0.76 5.20
N LEU A 14 -12.74 -0.10 4.19
CA LEU A 14 -12.38 0.18 2.79
C LEU A 14 -13.48 0.92 2.03
N THR A 15 -14.65 1.18 2.65
CA THR A 15 -15.73 2.01 2.10
C THR A 15 -16.13 1.70 0.65
N GLY A 16 -16.13 0.41 0.28
CA GLY A 16 -16.45 -0.04 -1.09
C GLY A 16 -15.27 -0.19 -2.05
N SER A 17 -14.04 0.14 -1.64
CA SER A 17 -12.79 -0.05 -2.40
C SER A 17 -12.13 -1.41 -2.16
N THR A 18 -12.89 -2.42 -1.72
CA THR A 18 -12.37 -3.74 -1.34
C THR A 18 -11.62 -4.44 -2.48
N SER A 19 -12.16 -4.40 -3.71
CA SER A 19 -11.52 -5.01 -4.88
C SER A 19 -10.20 -4.32 -5.23
N ASP A 20 -10.14 -3.00 -5.12
CA ASP A 20 -8.92 -2.22 -5.35
C ASP A 20 -7.85 -2.54 -4.31
N PHE A 21 -8.26 -2.65 -3.04
CA PHE A 21 -7.38 -3.09 -1.97
C PHE A 21 -6.82 -4.49 -2.22
N PHE A 22 -7.65 -5.48 -2.58
CA PHE A 22 -7.16 -6.84 -2.87
C PHE A 22 -6.18 -6.86 -4.03
N ARG A 23 -6.45 -6.08 -5.07
CA ARG A 23 -5.50 -5.88 -6.17
C ARG A 23 -4.19 -5.30 -5.64
N ASP A 24 -4.21 -4.18 -4.92
CA ASP A 24 -2.99 -3.52 -4.46
C ASP A 24 -2.19 -4.39 -3.47
N PHE A 25 -2.88 -5.09 -2.58
CA PHE A 25 -2.31 -6.06 -1.65
C PHE A 25 -1.61 -7.21 -2.39
N LEU A 26 -2.26 -7.80 -3.40
CA LEU A 26 -1.65 -8.85 -4.21
C LEU A 26 -0.46 -8.33 -5.01
N GLN A 27 -0.58 -7.15 -5.61
CA GLN A 27 0.51 -6.51 -6.34
C GLN A 27 1.74 -6.29 -5.45
N TYR A 28 1.53 -5.90 -4.19
CA TYR A 28 2.60 -5.82 -3.19
C TYR A 28 3.19 -7.21 -2.87
N LYS A 29 2.35 -8.16 -2.43
CA LYS A 29 2.81 -9.48 -1.97
C LYS A 29 3.51 -10.30 -3.05
N LYS A 30 3.03 -10.22 -4.31
CA LYS A 30 3.60 -10.96 -5.44
C LYS A 30 4.60 -10.16 -6.26
N SER A 31 4.69 -8.83 -6.07
CA SER A 31 5.49 -7.93 -6.91
C SER A 31 5.18 -8.07 -8.40
N THR A 32 3.91 -8.28 -8.75
CA THR A 32 3.42 -8.49 -10.12
C THR A 32 2.36 -7.47 -10.47
N SER A 33 2.40 -6.91 -11.67
CA SER A 33 1.37 -5.99 -12.16
C SER A 33 0.04 -6.71 -12.39
N ILE A 34 -1.02 -6.22 -11.78
CA ILE A 34 -2.40 -6.68 -11.98
C ILE A 34 -3.18 -5.52 -12.61
N LYS A 35 -3.91 -5.80 -13.70
CA LYS A 35 -4.72 -4.80 -14.40
C LYS A 35 -5.70 -4.14 -13.43
N VAL A 36 -5.93 -2.84 -13.61
CA VAL A 36 -6.90 -2.06 -12.82
C VAL A 36 -8.25 -2.76 -12.85
N VAL A 37 -8.93 -2.79 -11.70
CA VAL A 37 -10.23 -3.46 -11.57
C VAL A 37 -11.28 -2.70 -12.37
N GLY A 38 -12.06 -3.43 -13.16
CA GLY A 38 -13.27 -2.98 -13.82
C GLY A 38 -14.25 -4.14 -13.94
N ASP A 39 -15.46 -3.88 -14.41
CA ASP A 39 -16.57 -4.86 -14.41
C ASP A 39 -16.18 -6.22 -15.04
N ASN A 40 -15.25 -6.19 -15.99
CA ASN A 40 -14.83 -7.36 -16.76
C ASN A 40 -13.75 -8.23 -16.08
N ASN A 41 -13.02 -7.74 -15.07
CA ASN A 41 -11.89 -8.47 -14.45
C ASN A 41 -11.99 -8.61 -12.92
N THR A 42 -13.02 -8.07 -12.27
CA THR A 42 -13.25 -8.23 -10.83
C THR A 42 -13.19 -9.69 -10.40
N LYS A 43 -13.88 -10.60 -11.12
CA LYS A 43 -13.87 -12.04 -10.82
C LYS A 43 -12.47 -12.66 -10.88
N GLU A 44 -11.64 -12.22 -11.82
CA GLU A 44 -10.26 -12.68 -11.97
C GLU A 44 -9.40 -12.25 -10.76
N VAL A 45 -9.55 -11.01 -10.31
CA VAL A 45 -8.84 -10.50 -9.12
C VAL A 45 -9.24 -11.29 -7.87
N TYR A 46 -10.53 -11.56 -7.68
CA TYR A 46 -11.00 -12.41 -6.57
C TYR A 46 -10.47 -13.84 -6.66
N ALA A 47 -10.43 -14.45 -7.84
CA ALA A 47 -9.88 -15.78 -8.04
C ALA A 47 -8.38 -15.81 -7.71
N ASN A 48 -7.61 -14.85 -8.23
CA ASN A 48 -6.18 -14.72 -7.95
C ASN A 48 -5.90 -14.47 -6.46
N PHE A 49 -6.76 -13.69 -5.80
CA PHE A 49 -6.70 -13.43 -4.37
C PHE A 49 -6.94 -14.70 -3.57
N LYS A 50 -8.01 -15.43 -3.89
CA LYS A 50 -8.34 -16.69 -3.23
C LYS A 50 -7.20 -17.71 -3.36
N ASN A 51 -6.68 -17.91 -4.57
CA ASN A 51 -5.57 -18.83 -4.81
C ASN A 51 -4.33 -18.43 -4.01
N PHE A 52 -3.99 -17.13 -3.99
CA PHE A 52 -2.88 -16.64 -3.17
C PHE A 52 -3.08 -16.94 -1.67
N VAL A 53 -4.28 -16.74 -1.13
CA VAL A 53 -4.57 -16.98 0.28
C VAL A 53 -4.42 -18.47 0.61
N GLU A 54 -4.94 -19.35 -0.24
CA GLU A 54 -4.84 -20.81 -0.09
C GLU A 54 -3.39 -21.31 -0.18
N GLU A 55 -2.57 -20.71 -1.05
CA GLU A 55 -1.15 -21.06 -1.23
C GLU A 55 -0.24 -20.50 -0.13
N SER A 56 -0.55 -19.31 0.41
CA SER A 56 0.40 -18.54 1.23
C SER A 56 0.17 -18.63 2.73
N TYR A 57 -1.00 -19.08 3.18
CA TYR A 57 -1.34 -19.10 4.60
C TYR A 57 -1.77 -20.50 5.06
N ALA A 58 -1.21 -20.94 6.18
CA ALA A 58 -1.50 -22.26 6.74
C ALA A 58 -2.96 -22.42 7.19
N ASN A 59 -3.64 -21.32 7.55
CA ASN A 59 -5.04 -21.32 7.96
C ASN A 59 -5.66 -19.92 7.86
N HIS A 60 -6.99 -19.87 7.93
CA HIS A 60 -7.74 -18.62 7.83
C HIS A 60 -7.38 -17.60 8.92
N LYS A 61 -7.03 -18.04 10.14
CA LYS A 61 -6.68 -17.11 11.22
C LYS A 61 -5.37 -16.37 10.90
N ALA A 62 -4.34 -17.09 10.45
CA ALA A 62 -3.08 -16.50 10.04
C ALA A 62 -3.26 -15.47 8.90
N PHE A 63 -4.13 -15.78 7.94
CA PHE A 63 -4.50 -14.85 6.88
C PHE A 63 -5.21 -13.59 7.43
N ILE A 64 -6.23 -13.77 8.26
CA ILE A 64 -7.00 -12.65 8.84
C ILE A 64 -6.10 -11.74 9.68
N ASP A 65 -5.25 -12.32 10.52
CA ASP A 65 -4.33 -11.58 11.38
C ASP A 65 -3.29 -10.78 10.57
N ASP A 66 -2.95 -11.24 9.35
CA ASP A 66 -2.07 -10.49 8.44
C ASP A 66 -2.83 -9.40 7.67
N ILE A 67 -3.91 -9.75 6.97
CA ILE A 67 -4.60 -8.82 6.06
C ILE A 67 -5.18 -7.59 6.77
N VAL A 68 -5.68 -7.74 8.01
CA VAL A 68 -6.23 -6.62 8.79
C VAL A 68 -5.18 -5.54 9.04
N LYS A 69 -3.89 -5.89 9.16
CA LYS A 69 -2.80 -4.92 9.27
C LYS A 69 -2.74 -4.05 8.02
N TYR A 70 -2.80 -4.68 6.84
CA TYR A 70 -2.73 -3.97 5.57
C TYR A 70 -3.96 -3.13 5.27
N VAL A 71 -5.15 -3.52 5.75
CA VAL A 71 -6.35 -2.69 5.62
C VAL A 71 -6.13 -1.33 6.28
N LYS A 72 -5.65 -1.32 7.53
CA LYS A 72 -5.37 -0.06 8.24
C LYS A 72 -4.31 0.81 7.54
N LEU A 73 -3.31 0.18 6.92
CA LEU A 73 -2.30 0.93 6.16
C LEU A 73 -2.89 1.49 4.86
N HIS A 74 -3.79 0.74 4.21
CA HIS A 74 -4.43 1.17 2.97
C HIS A 74 -5.45 2.28 3.19
N THR A 75 -6.14 2.33 4.33
CA THR A 75 -7.00 3.47 4.68
C THR A 75 -6.21 4.79 4.71
N CYS A 76 -4.97 4.77 5.22
CA CYS A 76 -4.06 5.92 5.19
C CYS A 76 -3.68 6.38 3.76
N ILE A 77 -3.83 5.51 2.76
CA ILE A 77 -3.54 5.80 1.36
C ILE A 77 -4.76 6.38 0.64
N ILE A 78 -5.96 5.85 0.91
CA ILE A 78 -7.18 6.20 0.16
C ILE A 78 -7.96 7.38 0.78
N GLN A 79 -7.83 7.63 2.07
CA GLN A 79 -8.57 8.69 2.75
C GLN A 79 -7.97 10.07 2.44
N ALA A 80 -8.84 11.06 2.22
CA ALA A 80 -8.44 12.45 1.98
C ALA A 80 -7.83 13.11 3.22
N GLU A 81 -8.28 12.70 4.39
CA GLU A 81 -7.80 13.15 5.69
C GLU A 81 -7.37 11.93 6.51
N ILE A 82 -6.10 11.89 6.87
CA ILE A 82 -5.50 10.78 7.62
C ILE A 82 -5.54 11.13 9.11
N THR A 83 -6.48 10.54 9.83
CA THR A 83 -6.66 10.77 11.26
C THR A 83 -5.75 9.89 12.12
N ASP A 84 -5.42 8.70 11.63
CA ASP A 84 -4.53 7.75 12.31
C ASP A 84 -3.13 8.32 12.52
N THR A 85 -2.51 8.03 13.68
CA THR A 85 -1.11 8.34 13.94
C THR A 85 -0.22 7.33 13.21
N ILE A 86 0.65 7.83 12.33
CA ILE A 86 1.63 7.06 11.56
C ILE A 86 2.98 7.05 12.27
N SER A 87 3.44 8.19 12.77
CA SER A 87 4.69 8.32 13.54
C SER A 87 4.42 8.76 14.99
N PRO A 88 5.19 8.29 15.98
CA PRO A 88 5.12 8.82 17.35
C PRO A 88 5.57 10.29 17.45
N ASP A 89 6.45 10.76 16.56
CA ASP A 89 6.84 12.16 16.48
C ASP A 89 5.80 12.96 15.71
N LYS A 90 5.33 14.07 16.29
CA LYS A 90 4.23 14.86 15.71
C LYS A 90 4.62 15.60 14.43
N ILE A 91 5.88 16.02 14.33
CA ILE A 91 6.39 16.75 13.16
C ILE A 91 6.50 15.77 12.00
N GLU A 92 7.10 14.61 12.24
CA GLU A 92 7.24 13.53 11.25
C GLU A 92 5.88 12.97 10.83
N ASP A 93 4.97 12.73 11.78
CA ASP A 93 3.60 12.28 11.51
C ASP A 93 2.88 13.25 10.56
N SER A 94 2.94 14.55 10.86
CA SER A 94 2.33 15.57 10.01
C SER A 94 2.97 15.59 8.61
N GLN A 95 4.28 15.43 8.53
CA GLN A 95 5.00 15.45 7.25
C GLN A 95 4.66 14.23 6.39
N ILE A 96 4.60 13.04 6.98
CA ILE A 96 4.22 11.81 6.28
C ILE A 96 2.79 11.93 5.75
N LYS A 97 1.85 12.41 6.57
CA LYS A 97 0.45 12.63 6.15
C LYS A 97 0.33 13.60 4.98
N GLU A 98 1.07 14.70 5.01
CA GLU A 98 1.11 15.66 3.90
C GLU A 98 1.62 15.00 2.61
N LEU A 99 2.71 14.24 2.70
CA LEU A 99 3.30 13.55 1.55
C LEU A 99 2.34 12.52 0.93
N LEU A 100 1.68 11.71 1.77
CA LEU A 100 0.66 10.75 1.30
C LEU A 100 -0.51 11.47 0.63
N ARG A 101 -1.01 12.56 1.23
CA ARG A 101 -2.06 13.39 0.64
C ARG A 101 -1.63 13.96 -0.72
N ASN A 102 -0.40 14.46 -0.84
CA ASN A 102 0.12 14.96 -2.11
C ASN A 102 0.10 13.88 -3.20
N PHE A 103 0.45 12.64 -2.90
CA PHE A 103 0.49 11.56 -3.89
C PHE A 103 -0.89 11.17 -4.37
N PHE A 104 -1.78 10.87 -3.44
CA PHE A 104 -3.03 10.18 -3.76
C PHE A 104 -4.19 11.15 -4.04
N HIS A 105 -4.16 12.38 -3.51
CA HIS A 105 -5.23 13.36 -3.72
C HIS A 105 -4.86 14.49 -4.65
N ASP A 106 -3.65 15.07 -4.50
CA ASP A 106 -3.23 16.20 -5.33
C ASP A 106 -2.68 15.73 -6.70
N ILE A 107 -1.85 14.67 -6.70
CA ILE A 107 -1.27 14.07 -7.91
C ILE A 107 -2.14 12.95 -8.48
N LYS A 108 -2.90 12.24 -7.64
CA LYS A 108 -3.79 11.12 -8.00
C LYS A 108 -3.05 9.95 -8.64
N THR A 109 -1.93 9.54 -8.03
CA THR A 109 -1.14 8.39 -8.52
C THR A 109 -1.69 7.07 -8.00
N GLU A 110 -2.14 6.20 -8.91
CA GLU A 110 -2.71 4.88 -8.53
C GLU A 110 -1.64 3.78 -8.44
N ALA A 111 -0.64 3.83 -9.33
CA ALA A 111 0.33 2.75 -9.46
C ALA A 111 1.26 2.60 -8.24
N PHE A 112 1.44 3.65 -7.45
CA PHE A 112 2.31 3.65 -6.28
C PHE A 112 1.66 3.06 -5.02
N LYS A 113 0.33 2.84 -5.01
CA LYS A 113 -0.38 2.32 -3.84
C LYS A 113 0.24 1.03 -3.29
N PRO A 114 0.56 -0.01 -4.09
CA PRO A 114 1.18 -1.24 -3.58
C PRO A 114 2.56 -1.00 -2.96
N PHE A 115 3.37 -0.12 -3.57
CA PHE A 115 4.72 0.17 -3.11
C PHE A 115 4.70 0.94 -1.78
N ILE A 116 3.87 1.97 -1.68
CA ILE A 116 3.68 2.75 -0.45
C ILE A 116 3.06 1.89 0.66
N LEU A 117 2.11 1.00 0.33
CA LEU A 117 1.53 0.04 1.28
C LEU A 117 2.61 -0.85 1.91
N GLY A 118 3.57 -1.32 1.10
CA GLY A 118 4.70 -2.10 1.59
C GLY A 118 5.65 -1.29 2.49
N LEU A 119 5.98 -0.04 2.11
CA LEU A 119 6.83 0.82 2.95
C LEU A 119 6.16 1.14 4.29
N LEU A 120 4.87 1.47 4.28
CA LEU A 120 4.07 1.71 5.49
C LEU A 120 4.07 0.48 6.41
N TYR A 121 4.06 -0.73 5.85
CA TYR A 121 4.14 -1.96 6.63
C TYR A 121 5.45 -2.07 7.41
N TYR A 122 6.59 -1.81 6.77
CA TYR A 122 7.89 -1.84 7.45
C TYR A 122 8.11 -0.66 8.42
N HIS A 123 7.45 0.46 8.17
CA HIS A 123 7.47 1.63 9.04
C HIS A 123 6.67 1.41 10.33
N GLN A 124 5.41 0.94 10.21
CA GLN A 124 4.52 0.81 11.37
C GLN A 124 4.64 -0.52 12.11
N ASN A 125 5.07 -1.59 11.45
CA ASN A 125 5.04 -2.91 12.06
C ASN A 125 6.32 -3.23 12.85
N GLN A 126 6.27 -2.90 14.14
CA GLN A 126 7.34 -3.13 15.13
C GLN A 126 7.70 -4.61 15.34
N THR A 127 6.91 -5.55 14.81
CA THR A 127 7.24 -7.00 14.85
C THR A 127 8.23 -7.43 13.77
N SER A 128 8.52 -6.56 12.80
CA SER A 128 9.58 -6.80 11.84
C SER A 128 10.94 -6.66 12.54
N THR A 129 11.89 -7.54 12.22
CA THR A 129 13.26 -7.47 12.75
C THR A 129 14.01 -6.22 12.30
N ILE A 130 13.43 -5.42 11.39
CA ILE A 130 14.02 -4.24 10.78
C ILE A 130 12.98 -3.12 10.82
N ILE A 131 13.18 -2.16 11.71
CA ILE A 131 12.31 -0.99 11.81
C ILE A 131 12.75 0.03 10.77
N PHE A 132 11.85 0.41 9.88
CA PHE A 132 12.12 1.45 8.90
C PHE A 132 11.90 2.83 9.53
N SER A 133 12.98 3.56 9.80
CA SER A 133 12.91 4.83 10.53
C SER A 133 12.16 5.92 9.76
N ASP A 134 11.55 6.86 10.49
CA ASP A 134 10.85 8.02 9.96
C ASP A 134 11.70 8.81 8.95
N ASP A 135 12.94 9.14 9.30
CA ASP A 135 13.89 9.84 8.41
C ASP A 135 14.01 9.17 7.03
N ASN A 136 14.20 7.85 6.99
CA ASN A 136 14.38 7.13 5.73
C ASN A 136 13.06 7.04 4.97
N PHE A 137 11.94 6.85 5.69
CA PHE A 137 10.63 6.80 5.08
C PHE A 137 10.27 8.14 4.43
N ILE A 138 10.41 9.23 5.17
CA ILE A 138 10.22 10.59 4.68
C ILE A 138 11.13 10.87 3.48
N ALA A 139 12.41 10.50 3.53
CA ALA A 139 13.33 10.68 2.41
C ALA A 139 12.85 9.95 1.14
N ILE A 140 12.42 8.69 1.25
CA ILE A 140 11.86 7.95 0.10
C ILE A 140 10.59 8.63 -0.43
N LEU A 141 9.67 9.02 0.45
CA LEU A 141 8.45 9.72 0.05
C LEU A 141 8.79 11.04 -0.67
N GLN A 142 9.75 11.82 -0.19
CA GLN A 142 10.20 13.05 -0.85
C GLN A 142 10.81 12.80 -2.24
N ILE A 143 11.59 11.72 -2.41
CA ILE A 143 12.12 11.31 -3.71
C ILE A 143 10.97 10.97 -4.67
N ILE A 144 9.99 10.19 -4.21
CA ILE A 144 8.79 9.84 -4.99
C ILE A 144 8.02 11.10 -5.37
N ARG A 145 7.82 12.04 -4.43
CA ARG A 145 7.16 13.33 -4.69
C ARG A 145 7.84 14.08 -5.82
N THR A 146 9.16 14.20 -5.72
CA THR A 146 9.98 14.93 -6.70
C THR A 146 9.87 14.28 -8.08
N TYR A 147 9.94 12.94 -8.15
CA TYR A 147 9.75 12.18 -9.38
C TYR A 147 8.36 12.45 -9.99
N LEU A 148 7.29 12.34 -9.20
CA LEU A 148 5.91 12.53 -9.67
C LEU A 148 5.66 13.97 -10.16
N ILE A 149 6.19 14.98 -9.47
CA ILE A 149 6.09 16.39 -9.88
C ILE A 149 6.83 16.62 -11.20
N ARG A 150 8.09 16.19 -11.30
CA ARG A 150 8.90 16.32 -12.53
C ARG A 150 8.19 15.68 -13.72
N ARG A 151 7.62 14.50 -13.50
CA ARG A 151 6.84 13.78 -14.50
C ARG A 151 5.62 14.57 -14.97
N ARG A 152 4.88 15.17 -14.04
CA ARG A 152 3.69 15.99 -14.35
C ARG A 152 4.07 17.24 -15.15
N ILE A 153 5.16 17.90 -14.79
CA ILE A 153 5.72 19.04 -15.54
C ILE A 153 6.09 18.62 -16.97
N ALA A 154 6.74 17.47 -17.13
CA ALA A 154 7.12 16.92 -18.43
C ALA A 154 5.95 16.32 -19.24
N ARG A 155 4.72 16.32 -18.70
CA ARG A 155 3.51 15.73 -19.31
C ARG A 155 3.66 14.24 -19.68
N LEU A 156 4.50 13.51 -18.97
CA LEU A 156 4.68 12.07 -19.17
C LEU A 156 3.54 11.31 -18.48
N THR A 157 2.50 10.93 -19.20
CA THR A 157 1.26 10.37 -18.61
C THR A 157 1.09 8.86 -18.79
N GLN A 158 1.88 8.21 -19.66
CA GLN A 158 1.69 6.79 -20.04
C GLN A 158 2.95 5.94 -19.77
N GLY A 159 2.75 4.67 -19.40
CA GLY A 159 3.77 3.61 -19.49
C GLY A 159 4.60 3.30 -18.23
N GLU A 160 5.34 4.27 -17.68
CA GLU A 160 6.48 3.93 -16.80
C GLU A 160 6.10 3.55 -15.37
N ASN A 161 4.97 4.03 -14.86
CA ASN A 161 4.52 3.65 -13.52
C ASN A 161 4.09 2.18 -13.42
N LYS A 162 3.94 1.44 -14.54
CA LYS A 162 3.64 0.00 -14.51
C LYS A 162 4.73 -0.80 -13.81
N ASN A 163 5.98 -0.35 -13.89
CA ASN A 163 7.12 -1.05 -13.33
C ASN A 163 7.31 -0.77 -11.84
N ILE A 164 6.64 0.23 -11.26
CA ILE A 164 6.78 0.53 -9.82
C ILE A 164 6.33 -0.65 -8.96
N VAL A 165 5.32 -1.40 -9.43
CA VAL A 165 4.83 -2.59 -8.75
C VAL A 165 5.90 -3.68 -8.69
N LEU A 166 6.77 -3.77 -9.70
CA LEU A 166 7.87 -4.72 -9.71
C LEU A 166 8.90 -4.38 -8.62
N LEU A 167 9.08 -3.08 -8.29
CA LEU A 167 9.99 -2.64 -7.23
C LEU A 167 9.53 -3.05 -5.82
N CYS A 168 8.31 -3.55 -5.65
CA CYS A 168 7.88 -4.14 -4.38
C CYS A 168 8.83 -5.24 -3.91
N ASN A 169 9.48 -5.97 -4.83
CA ASN A 169 10.46 -7.01 -4.50
C ASN A 169 11.77 -6.45 -3.90
N ARG A 170 12.03 -5.14 -4.06
CA ARG A 170 13.21 -4.45 -3.51
C ARG A 170 12.93 -3.72 -2.20
N ILE A 171 11.68 -3.70 -1.71
CA ILE A 171 11.34 -2.98 -0.46
C ILE A 171 12.18 -3.51 0.71
N HIS A 172 12.39 -4.82 0.79
CA HIS A 172 13.21 -5.41 1.85
C HIS A 172 14.67 -4.91 1.79
N ASP A 173 15.26 -4.84 0.59
CA ASP A 173 16.63 -4.34 0.39
C ASP A 173 16.75 -2.85 0.75
N LEU A 174 15.75 -2.05 0.36
CA LEU A 174 15.65 -0.62 0.66
C LEU A 174 15.62 -0.37 2.16
N VAL A 175 14.77 -1.13 2.87
CA VAL A 175 14.62 -1.03 4.33
C VAL A 175 15.89 -1.49 5.05
N GLN A 176 16.61 -2.46 4.51
CA GLN A 176 17.89 -2.93 5.05
C GLN A 176 19.11 -2.10 4.65
N LYS A 177 18.95 -1.03 3.85
CA LYS A 177 20.04 -0.24 3.28
C LYS A 177 21.09 -1.08 2.52
N LYS A 178 20.67 -2.17 1.88
CA LYS A 178 21.57 -3.05 1.09
C LYS A 178 21.78 -2.55 -0.36
N ILE A 179 21.68 -1.25 -0.59
CA ILE A 179 21.73 -0.61 -1.91
C ILE A 179 22.84 0.44 -1.91
#